data_AF-A0A349DU34-F1
#
_entry.id   AF-A0A349DU34-F1
#
_cell.length_a   1.000
_cell.length_b   1.000
_cell.length_c   1.000
_cell.angle_alpha   90.00
_cell.angle_beta   90.00
_cell.angle_gamma   90.00
#
_symmetry.space_group_name_H-M   'P 1'
#
loop_
_entity.id
_entity.type
_entity.pdbx_description
1 polymer ?
#
loop_
_entity_poly.entity_id
_entity_poly.type
_entity_poly.pdbx_seq_one_letter_code
_entity_poly.pdbx_strand_id
1 'polypeptide(L)'
;MVDKVKLYGFDNQIIMKLKLKWWWYIIPIYLTLWTLAFSLWNFVDGQGMMKAFGVATGGASEFIMLNSAARYLAIGVAMVAGIWFFRTYQTILLALLVRLVMDLLDLYAGLKVGLITNATGVIQSLIMFIIPGLIAIYTLYRHHNTNKTS
;
A
#
# COMPACT_ATOMS: atom_id res chain seq x y z
N MET A 1 3.22 19.16 53.53
CA MET A 1 3.78 19.62 52.25
C MET A 1 4.00 18.39 51.39
N VAL A 2 3.12 18.14 50.43
CA VAL A 2 3.29 17.08 49.43
C VAL A 2 3.41 17.80 48.11
N ASP A 3 4.60 17.72 47.51
CA ASP A 3 4.89 18.34 46.23
C ASP A 3 3.97 17.77 45.16
N LYS A 4 3.17 18.66 44.57
CA LYS A 4 2.41 18.38 43.36
C LYS A 4 3.42 18.24 42.22
N VAL A 5 3.81 16.99 41.93
CA VAL A 5 4.49 16.65 40.67
C VAL A 5 3.55 17.04 39.53
N LYS A 6 3.85 18.17 38.88
CA LYS A 6 3.26 18.50 37.57
C LYS A 6 3.75 17.43 36.59
N LEU A 7 2.87 16.49 36.25
CA LEU A 7 2.99 15.67 35.05
C LEU A 7 2.91 16.60 33.85
N TYR A 8 4.07 17.10 33.41
CA TYR A 8 4.23 17.76 32.14
C TYR A 8 3.96 16.75 31.02
N GLY A 9 3.10 17.12 30.08
CA GLY A 9 3.34 16.77 28.67
C GLY A 9 2.52 15.65 28.05
N PHE A 10 1.37 15.24 28.59
CA PHE A 10 0.30 14.71 27.72
C PHE A 10 -0.52 15.89 27.20
N ASP A 11 0.13 16.75 26.41
CA ASP A 11 -0.62 17.64 25.54
C ASP A 11 -1.52 16.73 24.70
N ASN A 12 -2.82 16.96 24.82
CA ASN A 12 -3.84 16.52 23.89
C ASN A 12 -3.45 17.05 22.50
N GLN A 13 -2.49 16.44 21.82
CA GLN A 13 -2.32 16.58 20.39
C GLN A 13 -3.49 15.85 19.79
N ILE A 14 -4.61 16.57 19.69
CA ILE A 14 -5.75 16.19 18.86
C ILE A 14 -5.12 15.83 17.52
N ILE A 15 -5.11 14.53 17.21
CA ILE A 15 -4.55 14.01 15.99
C ILE A 15 -5.35 14.64 14.85
N MET A 16 -4.80 15.71 14.26
CA MET A 16 -5.49 16.44 13.22
C MET A 16 -5.46 15.62 11.94
N LYS A 17 -6.66 15.29 11.45
CA LYS A 17 -6.81 14.62 10.15
C LYS A 17 -6.32 15.56 9.06
N LEU A 18 -5.43 15.04 8.21
CA LEU A 18 -4.92 15.72 7.04
C LEU A 18 -6.04 15.90 6.01
N LYS A 19 -6.28 17.15 5.59
CA LYS A 19 -7.27 17.49 4.56
C LYS A 19 -6.58 17.59 3.20
N LEU A 20 -6.72 16.54 2.39
CA LEU A 20 -6.17 16.50 1.03
C LEU A 20 -7.21 16.94 0.00
N LYS A 21 -6.75 17.41 -1.17
CA LYS A 21 -7.64 17.73 -2.30
C LYS A 21 -8.27 16.44 -2.82
N TRP A 22 -9.53 16.50 -3.27
CA TRP A 22 -10.30 15.33 -3.72
C TRP A 22 -9.57 14.50 -4.79
N TRP A 23 -8.89 15.16 -5.73
CA TRP A 23 -8.17 14.49 -6.83
C TRP A 23 -6.99 13.64 -6.34
N TRP A 24 -6.43 13.96 -5.17
CA TRP A 24 -5.32 13.18 -4.59
C TRP A 24 -5.77 11.75 -4.28
N TYR A 25 -7.04 11.56 -3.94
CA TYR A 25 -7.60 10.26 -3.59
C TYR A 25 -7.79 9.31 -4.79
N ILE A 26 -7.73 9.80 -6.03
CA ILE A 26 -7.92 8.96 -7.23
C ILE A 26 -6.90 7.81 -7.27
N ILE A 27 -5.62 8.13 -7.07
CA ILE A 27 -4.54 7.14 -7.13
C ILE A 27 -4.63 6.14 -5.96
N PRO A 28 -4.75 6.57 -4.69
CA PRO A 28 -4.98 5.67 -3.57
C PRO A 28 -6.21 4.77 -3.73
N ILE A 29 -7.33 5.27 -4.26
CA ILE A 29 -8.52 4.42 -4.55
C ILE A 29 -8.13 3.33 -5.54
N TYR A 30 -7.54 3.71 -6.66
CA TYR A 30 -7.12 2.78 -7.70
C TYR A 30 -6.20 1.69 -7.14
N LEU A 31 -5.17 2.07 -6.38
CA LEU A 31 -4.24 1.12 -5.75
C LEU A 31 -4.92 0.24 -4.70
N THR A 32 -5.84 0.80 -3.90
CA THR A 32 -6.62 0.04 -2.91
C THR A 32 -7.48 -1.02 -3.59
N LEU A 33 -8.20 -0.64 -4.66
CA LEU A 33 -9.06 -1.55 -5.42
C LEU A 33 -8.28 -2.71 -6.02
N TRP A 34 -7.12 -2.44 -6.63
CA TRP A 34 -6.24 -3.51 -7.12
C TRP A 34 -5.75 -4.43 -6.00
N THR A 35 -5.41 -3.86 -4.85
CA THR A 35 -5.02 -4.65 -3.66
C THR A 35 -6.11 -5.63 -3.26
N LEU A 36 -7.35 -5.15 -3.15
CA LEU A 36 -8.50 -5.96 -2.75
C LEU A 36 -8.86 -6.98 -3.83
N ALA A 37 -8.79 -6.61 -5.11
CA ALA A 37 -9.04 -7.52 -6.21
C ALA A 37 -8.03 -8.68 -6.25
N PHE A 38 -6.73 -8.41 -6.10
CA PHE A 38 -5.71 -9.46 -6.03
C PHE A 38 -5.86 -10.34 -4.79
N SER A 39 -6.18 -9.74 -3.65
CA SER A 39 -6.49 -10.49 -2.43
C SER A 39 -7.64 -11.47 -2.65
N LEU A 40 -8.79 -10.98 -3.13
CA LEU A 40 -9.99 -11.78 -3.36
C LEU A 40 -9.75 -12.87 -4.40
N TRP A 41 -9.11 -12.54 -5.52
CA TRP A 41 -8.79 -13.53 -6.54
C TRP A 41 -7.89 -14.63 -5.96
N ASN A 42 -6.87 -14.27 -5.18
CA ASN A 42 -5.96 -15.25 -4.61
C ASN A 42 -6.62 -16.12 -3.52
N PHE A 43 -7.61 -15.59 -2.79
CA PHE A 43 -8.44 -16.38 -1.86
C PHE A 43 -9.37 -17.37 -2.57
N VAL A 44 -9.98 -16.97 -3.69
CA VAL A 44 -10.96 -17.80 -4.40
C VAL A 44 -10.28 -18.81 -5.32
N ASP A 45 -9.26 -18.36 -6.05
CA ASP A 45 -8.58 -19.14 -7.10
C ASP A 45 -7.11 -18.69 -7.26
N GLY A 46 -6.32 -18.86 -6.19
CA GLY A 46 -4.89 -18.53 -6.20
C GLY A 46 -4.10 -19.30 -7.27
N GLN A 47 -4.47 -20.56 -7.56
CA GLN A 47 -3.83 -21.31 -8.63
C GLN A 47 -4.17 -20.75 -10.01
N GLY A 48 -5.43 -20.39 -10.27
CA GLY A 48 -5.83 -19.77 -11.53
C GLY A 48 -5.23 -18.38 -11.69
N MET A 49 -5.11 -17.60 -10.62
CA MET A 49 -4.39 -16.32 -10.63
C MET A 49 -2.93 -16.55 -11.05
N MET A 50 -2.21 -17.45 -10.37
CA MET A 50 -0.81 -17.75 -10.68
C MET A 50 -0.64 -18.28 -12.12
N LYS A 51 -1.55 -19.13 -12.60
CA LYS A 51 -1.58 -19.58 -14.00
C LYS A 51 -1.83 -18.44 -14.98
N ALA A 52 -2.76 -17.54 -14.69
CA ALA A 52 -3.08 -16.39 -15.53
C ALA A 52 -1.88 -15.45 -15.67
N PHE A 53 -1.05 -15.37 -14.64
CA PHE A 53 0.20 -14.64 -14.71
C PHE A 53 1.32 -15.43 -15.41
N GLY A 54 1.22 -16.75 -15.56
CA GLY A 54 2.24 -17.60 -16.17
C GLY A 54 3.25 -18.20 -15.17
N VAL A 55 2.93 -18.18 -13.87
CA VAL A 55 3.76 -18.83 -12.84
C VAL A 55 3.56 -20.34 -12.96
N ALA A 56 4.64 -21.07 -13.26
CA ALA A 56 4.67 -22.52 -13.13
C ALA A 56 4.54 -22.87 -11.63
N THR A 57 3.32 -23.13 -11.17
CA THR A 57 3.08 -23.30 -9.74
C THR A 57 3.71 -24.57 -9.20
N GLY A 58 3.95 -25.60 -10.03
CA GLY A 58 4.47 -26.90 -9.55
C GLY A 58 3.65 -27.51 -8.42
N GLY A 59 2.40 -27.03 -8.21
CA GLY A 59 1.66 -27.23 -6.97
C GLY A 59 2.13 -26.33 -5.82
N ALA A 60 2.19 -25.01 -6.02
CA ALA A 60 2.54 -24.05 -4.97
C ALA A 60 1.69 -24.37 -3.74
N SER A 61 2.33 -24.54 -2.59
CA SER A 61 1.63 -25.01 -1.40
C SER A 61 0.48 -24.06 -1.08
N GLU A 62 -0.64 -24.62 -0.63
CA GLU A 62 -1.83 -23.86 -0.23
C GLU A 62 -1.46 -22.72 0.75
N PHE A 63 -0.49 -22.99 1.62
CA PHE A 63 0.10 -21.99 2.51
C PHE A 63 0.67 -20.76 1.78
N ILE A 64 1.44 -20.93 0.69
CA ILE A 64 2.04 -19.81 -0.05
C ILE A 64 0.95 -18.94 -0.70
N MET A 65 -0.09 -19.57 -1.25
CA MET A 65 -1.19 -18.86 -1.88
C MET A 65 -2.02 -18.09 -0.85
N LEU A 66 -2.42 -18.74 0.25
CA LEU A 66 -3.15 -18.10 1.34
C LEU A 66 -2.34 -16.99 2.00
N ASN A 67 -1.03 -17.17 2.19
CA ASN A 67 -0.15 -16.13 2.71
C ASN A 67 -0.05 -14.94 1.76
N SER A 68 0.02 -15.18 0.45
CA SER A 68 -0.01 -14.13 -0.57
C SER A 68 -1.34 -13.37 -0.56
N ALA A 69 -2.48 -14.08 -0.47
CA ALA A 69 -3.80 -13.48 -0.36
C ALA A 69 -3.95 -12.62 0.91
N ALA A 70 -3.53 -13.17 2.06
CA ALA A 70 -3.56 -12.47 3.35
C ALA A 70 -2.66 -11.22 3.37
N ARG A 71 -1.49 -11.26 2.70
CA ARG A 71 -0.63 -10.09 2.51
C ARG A 71 -1.36 -8.98 1.77
N TYR A 72 -1.97 -9.28 0.62
CA TYR A 72 -2.75 -8.28 -0.10
C TYR A 72 -3.93 -7.77 0.73
N LEU A 73 -4.65 -8.64 1.44
CA LEU A 73 -5.71 -8.20 2.34
C LEU A 73 -5.20 -7.23 3.41
N ALA A 74 -4.08 -7.54 4.07
CA ALA A 74 -3.49 -6.69 5.10
C ALA A 74 -3.09 -5.31 4.55
N ILE A 75 -2.53 -5.26 3.34
CA ILE A 75 -2.22 -4.00 2.66
C ILE A 75 -3.50 -3.23 2.34
N GLY A 76 -4.54 -3.91 1.86
CA GLY A 76 -5.83 -3.31 1.55
C GLY A 76 -6.45 -2.69 2.80
N VAL A 77 -6.43 -3.42 3.92
CA VAL A 77 -6.89 -2.92 5.23
C VAL A 77 -6.03 -1.74 5.70
N ALA A 78 -4.70 -1.80 5.55
CA ALA A 78 -3.82 -0.70 5.92
C ALA A 78 -4.09 0.56 5.09
N MET A 79 -4.35 0.43 3.78
CA MET A 79 -4.75 1.54 2.92
C MET A 79 -6.11 2.09 3.34
N VAL A 80 -7.09 1.24 3.59
CA VAL A 80 -8.42 1.63 4.06
C VAL A 80 -8.32 2.39 5.39
N ALA A 81 -7.68 1.80 6.40
CA ALA A 81 -7.50 2.39 7.73
C ALA A 81 -6.68 3.69 7.68
N GLY A 82 -5.52 3.67 7.02
CA GLY A 82 -4.58 4.78 6.99
C GLY A 82 -5.08 5.98 6.20
N ILE A 83 -5.70 5.74 5.04
CA ILE A 83 -6.07 6.78 4.07
C ILE A 83 -7.49 7.30 4.26
N TRP A 84 -8.40 6.50 4.82
CA TRP A 84 -9.83 6.87 4.90
C TRP A 84 -10.28 7.12 6.33
N PHE A 85 -9.82 6.31 7.28
CA PHE A 85 -10.24 6.42 8.67
C PHE A 85 -9.36 7.36 9.49
N PHE A 86 -8.08 7.02 9.66
CA PHE A 86 -7.13 7.79 10.48
C PHE A 86 -6.71 9.09 9.83
N ARG A 87 -6.32 9.06 8.55
CA ARG A 87 -5.99 10.24 7.73
C ARG A 87 -4.90 11.13 8.34
N THR A 88 -3.92 10.59 9.06
CA THR A 88 -2.76 11.38 9.48
C THR A 88 -1.65 11.28 8.43
N TYR A 89 -0.74 12.26 8.40
CA TYR A 89 0.39 12.19 7.46
C TYR A 89 1.17 10.87 7.60
N GLN A 90 1.47 10.47 8.84
CA GLN A 90 2.22 9.27 9.15
C GLN A 90 1.46 7.99 8.76
N THR A 91 0.15 7.92 9.03
CA THR A 91 -0.65 6.72 8.68
C THR A 91 -0.82 6.58 7.18
N ILE A 92 -1.02 7.69 6.47
CA ILE A 92 -1.13 7.71 5.02
C ILE A 92 0.21 7.32 4.39
N LEU A 93 1.31 7.95 4.83
CA LEU A 93 2.64 7.66 4.32
C LEU A 93 3.02 6.20 4.55
N LEU A 94 2.78 5.67 5.75
CA LEU A 94 3.06 4.27 6.07
C LEU A 94 2.27 3.32 5.15
N ALA A 95 0.97 3.55 4.97
CA ALA A 95 0.14 2.73 4.08
C ALA A 95 0.66 2.75 2.63
N LEU A 96 1.04 3.93 2.11
CA LEU A 96 1.58 4.06 0.76
C LEU A 96 2.97 3.44 0.61
N LEU A 97 3.84 3.54 1.63
CA LEU A 97 5.15 2.91 1.62
C LEU A 97 5.06 1.39 1.65
N VAL A 98 4.19 0.84 2.51
CA VAL A 98 3.92 -0.61 2.56
C VAL A 98 3.43 -1.10 1.20
N ARG A 99 2.51 -0.36 0.57
CA ARG A 99 2.04 -0.67 -0.79
C ARG A 99 3.17 -0.64 -1.81
N LEU A 100 3.97 0.43 -1.84
CA LEU A 100 5.07 0.58 -2.79
C LEU A 100 6.14 -0.51 -2.63
N VAL A 101 6.53 -0.84 -1.40
CA VAL A 101 7.49 -1.91 -1.12
C VAL A 101 6.99 -3.24 -1.65
N MET A 102 5.70 -3.51 -1.47
CA MET A 102 5.07 -4.72 -1.98
C MET A 102 5.04 -4.77 -3.51
N ASP A 103 4.71 -3.67 -4.17
CA ASP A 103 4.74 -3.57 -5.63
C ASP A 103 6.16 -3.83 -6.19
N LEU A 104 7.20 -3.33 -5.50
CA LEU A 104 8.60 -3.59 -5.87
C LEU A 104 9.00 -5.05 -5.66
N LEU A 105 8.58 -5.66 -4.55
CA LEU A 105 8.84 -7.07 -4.25
C LEU A 105 8.13 -7.99 -5.24
N ASP A 106 6.91 -7.66 -5.65
CA ASP A 106 6.14 -8.46 -6.62
C ASP A 106 6.76 -8.36 -8.02
N LEU A 107 7.22 -7.17 -8.45
CA LEU A 107 7.99 -7.02 -9.69
C LEU A 107 9.28 -7.84 -9.64
N TYR A 108 10.04 -7.75 -8.54
CA TYR A 108 11.27 -8.51 -8.37
C TYR A 108 11.02 -10.02 -8.38
N ALA A 109 10.00 -10.49 -7.66
CA ALA A 109 9.60 -11.89 -7.65
C ALA A 109 9.20 -12.35 -9.06
N GLY A 110 8.40 -11.55 -9.78
CA GLY A 110 8.01 -11.80 -11.16
C GLY A 110 9.20 -11.92 -12.12
N LEU A 111 10.20 -11.06 -11.98
CA LEU A 111 11.45 -11.16 -12.75
C LEU A 111 12.23 -12.44 -12.41
N LYS A 112 12.31 -12.80 -11.12
CA LYS A 112 13.09 -13.96 -10.66
C LYS A 112 12.49 -15.30 -11.05
N VAL A 113 11.17 -15.41 -11.05
CA VAL A 113 10.48 -16.65 -11.42
C VAL A 113 10.21 -16.76 -12.93
N GLY A 114 10.68 -15.79 -13.72
CA GLY A 114 10.48 -15.77 -15.16
C GLY A 114 9.04 -15.44 -15.59
N LEU A 115 8.28 -14.79 -14.72
CA LEU A 115 6.94 -14.28 -15.02
C LEU A 115 6.98 -13.07 -15.94
N ILE A 116 7.92 -12.18 -15.65
CA ILE A 116 8.19 -10.97 -16.41
C ILE A 116 9.50 -11.21 -17.14
N THR A 117 9.41 -11.50 -18.43
CA THR A 117 10.56 -11.89 -19.25
C THR A 117 10.97 -10.82 -20.26
N ASN A 118 10.15 -9.78 -20.44
CA ASN A 118 10.34 -8.75 -21.43
C ASN A 118 10.16 -7.34 -20.85
N ALA A 119 10.63 -6.33 -21.60
CA ALA A 119 10.52 -4.93 -21.20
C ALA A 119 9.05 -4.49 -21.04
N THR A 120 8.13 -5.05 -21.83
CA THR A 120 6.70 -4.72 -21.76
C THR A 120 6.10 -5.04 -20.40
N GLY A 121 6.35 -6.22 -19.83
CA GLY A 121 5.85 -6.59 -18.50
C GLY A 121 6.44 -5.74 -17.38
N VAL A 122 7.70 -5.33 -17.50
CA VAL A 122 8.34 -4.39 -16.57
C VAL A 122 7.65 -3.03 -16.65
N ILE A 123 7.51 -2.48 -17.86
CA ILE A 123 6.87 -1.18 -18.10
C ILE A 123 5.42 -1.18 -17.59
N GLN A 124 4.67 -2.25 -17.84
CA GLN A 124 3.31 -2.40 -17.33
C GLN A 124 3.28 -2.37 -15.80
N SER A 125 4.16 -3.10 -15.13
CA SER A 125 4.25 -3.10 -13.65
C SER A 125 4.61 -1.72 -13.09
N LEU A 126 5.50 -1.00 -13.78
CA LEU A 126 5.88 0.36 -13.40
C LEU A 126 4.70 1.33 -13.52
N ILE A 127 4.01 1.32 -14.66
CA ILE A 127 2.89 2.24 -14.94
C ILE A 127 1.68 1.94 -14.05
N MET A 128 1.39 0.66 -13.83
CA MET A 128 0.20 0.26 -13.07
C MET A 128 0.38 0.40 -11.55
N PHE A 129 1.58 0.19 -11.01
CA PHE A 129 1.71 0.06 -9.55
C PHE A 129 2.76 1.00 -8.96
N ILE A 130 4.00 0.96 -9.45
CA ILE A 130 5.12 1.68 -8.83
C ILE A 130 5.02 3.20 -9.05
N ILE A 131 4.83 3.65 -10.29
CA ILE A 131 4.75 5.08 -10.63
C ILE A 131 3.55 5.74 -9.93
N PRO A 132 2.32 5.18 -9.95
CA PRO A 132 1.21 5.75 -9.19
C PRO A 132 1.51 5.84 -7.68
N GLY A 133 2.10 4.81 -7.08
CA GLY A 133 2.51 4.83 -5.67
C GLY A 133 3.49 5.96 -5.36
N LEU A 134 4.52 6.14 -6.20
CA LEU A 134 5.49 7.22 -6.08
C LEU A 134 4.84 8.60 -6.24
N ILE A 135 3.92 8.78 -7.20
CA ILE A 135 3.19 10.03 -7.39
C ILE A 135 2.35 10.37 -6.16
N ALA A 136 1.63 9.39 -5.59
CA ALA A 136 0.82 9.59 -4.39
C ALA A 136 1.68 10.02 -3.19
N ILE A 137 2.84 9.38 -2.98
CA ILE A 137 3.79 9.74 -1.92
C ILE A 137 4.38 11.13 -2.14
N TYR A 138 4.85 11.41 -3.37
CA TYR A 138 5.44 12.70 -3.70
C TYR A 138 4.46 13.86 -3.49
N THR A 139 3.23 13.70 -3.97
CA THR A 139 2.18 14.72 -3.83
C THR A 139 1.73 14.89 -2.38
N LEU A 140 1.69 13.82 -1.59
CA LEU A 140 1.46 13.88 -0.15
C LEU A 140 2.55 14.68 0.57
N TYR A 141 3.82 14.37 0.28
CA TYR A 141 4.97 15.06 0.85
C TYR A 141 4.96 16.55 0.52
N ARG A 142 4.73 16.89 -0.76
CA ARG A 142 4.62 18.29 -1.21
C ARG A 142 3.52 19.03 -0.46
N HIS A 143 2.34 18.43 -0.32
CA HIS A 143 1.21 19.04 0.39
C HIS A 143 1.50 19.25 1.87
N HIS A 144 2.14 18.28 2.53
CA HIS A 144 2.51 18.38 3.94
C HIS A 144 3.50 19.52 4.18
N ASN A 145 4.50 19.66 3.31
CA ASN A 145 5.50 20.72 3.44
C ASN A 145 4.93 22.11 3.16
N THR A 146 4.04 22.27 2.17
CA THR A 146 3.41 23.57 1.90
C THR A 146 2.57 24.06 3.07
N ASN A 147 1.92 23.15 3.80
CA ASN A 147 1.07 23.50 4.95
C ASN A 147 1.88 23.76 6.24
N LYS A 148 3.17 23.38 6.29
CA LYS A 148 4.06 23.71 7.41
C LYS A 148 4.66 25.12 7.31
N THR A 149 4.73 25.66 6.10
CA THR A 149 5.33 26.97 5.79
C THR A 149 4.31 28.11 5.73
N SER A 150 3.02 27.79 5.83
CA SER A 150 1.89 28.73 5.87
C SER A 150 1.39 28.91 7.30
#